data_AF-A0A8S1UW59-F1
#
_entry.id   AF-A0A8S1UW59-F1
#
_cell.length_a   1.000
_cell.length_b   1.000
_cell.length_c   1.000
_cell.angle_alpha   90.00
_cell.angle_beta   90.00
_cell.angle_gamma   90.00
#
_symmetry.space_group_name_H-M   'P 1'
#
loop_
_entity.id
_entity.type
_entity.pdbx_description
1 polymer ?
#
loop_
_entity_poly.entity_id
_entity_poly.type
_entity_poly.pdbx_seq_one_letter_code
_entity_poly.pdbx_strand_id
1 'polypeptide(L)'
;MNQFILPYCPKYHQLKWKSEVIQSCLICFKSKKGSQYYCTECKQGVCNECIKPPLDGFYCGGNHRMQFMSNLPHHSCDLCGKSISQAYSCRACDFDICENCRQLDD
;
A
#
# COMPACT_ATOMS: atom_id res chain seq x y z
N MET A 1 -2.32 0.52 22.26
CA MET A 1 -1.30 0.90 21.26
C MET A 1 -1.20 -0.27 20.29
N ASN A 2 -1.82 -0.16 19.11
CA ASN A 2 -1.69 -1.20 18.08
C ASN A 2 -0.26 -1.12 17.50
N GLN A 3 0.58 -2.09 17.85
CA GLN A 3 1.89 -2.24 17.23
C GLN A 3 1.69 -2.84 15.84
N PHE A 4 1.82 -2.02 14.80
CA PHE A 4 1.96 -2.51 13.44
C PHE A 4 3.31 -3.23 13.32
N ILE A 5 3.31 -4.57 13.29
CA ILE A 5 4.52 -5.34 13.00
C ILE A 5 4.90 -5.04 11.55
N LEU A 6 6.04 -4.39 11.36
CA LEU A 6 6.55 -4.09 10.03
C LEU A 6 7.03 -5.38 9.36
N PRO A 7 6.67 -5.63 8.09
CA PRO A 7 7.06 -6.84 7.40
C PRO A 7 8.55 -6.83 7.03
N TYR A 8 9.06 -8.00 6.64
CA TYR A 8 10.45 -8.21 6.25
C TYR A 8 10.54 -8.61 4.78
N CYS A 9 11.63 -8.23 4.12
CA CYS A 9 11.94 -8.71 2.76
C CYS A 9 12.47 -10.16 2.79
N PRO A 10 12.65 -10.84 1.64
CA PRO A 10 13.21 -12.20 1.59
C PRO A 10 14.61 -12.37 2.19
N LYS A 11 15.34 -11.26 2.39
CA LYS A 11 16.65 -11.23 3.05
C LYS A 11 16.57 -10.82 4.53
N TYR A 12 15.37 -10.82 5.12
CA TYR A 12 15.11 -10.48 6.52
C TYR A 12 15.43 -9.03 6.94
N HIS A 13 15.58 -8.11 5.99
CA HIS A 13 15.64 -6.68 6.29
C HIS A 13 14.23 -6.11 6.50
N GLN A 14 14.10 -5.19 7.46
CA GLN A 14 12.84 -4.54 7.78
C GLN A 14 12.36 -3.65 6.62
N LEU A 15 11.11 -3.80 6.23
CA LEU A 15 10.48 -2.99 5.19
C LEU A 15 9.91 -1.71 5.79
N LYS A 16 10.01 -0.62 5.02
CA LYS A 16 9.39 0.67 5.33
C LYS A 16 8.37 1.02 4.27
N TRP A 17 7.26 1.62 4.68
CA TRP A 17 6.30 2.14 3.72
C TRP A 17 6.88 3.37 3.02
N LYS A 18 6.73 3.46 1.69
CA LYS A 18 7.16 4.61 0.91
C LYS A 18 6.14 4.90 -0.19
N SER A 19 5.82 6.17 -0.36
CA SER A 19 4.98 6.66 -1.45
C SER A 19 5.75 6.79 -2.76
N GLU A 20 5.01 6.78 -3.87
CA GLU A 20 5.51 7.09 -5.23
C GLU A 20 6.73 6.28 -5.66
N VAL A 21 6.77 5.00 -5.29
CA VAL A 21 7.89 4.14 -5.62
C VAL A 21 7.69 3.56 -7.02
N ILE A 22 8.63 3.80 -7.93
CA ILE A 22 8.61 3.25 -9.30
C ILE A 22 9.81 2.31 -9.45
N GLN A 23 9.58 1.01 -9.31
CA GLN A 23 10.62 -0.01 -9.50
C GLN A 23 10.04 -1.41 -9.68
N SER A 24 10.89 -2.36 -10.09
CA SER A 24 10.55 -3.78 -10.09
C SER A 24 10.47 -4.33 -8.67
N CYS A 25 9.41 -5.07 -8.38
CA CYS A 25 9.22 -5.76 -7.11
C CYS A 25 10.36 -6.75 -6.85
N LEU A 26 10.92 -6.75 -5.64
CA LEU A 26 11.97 -7.66 -5.18
C LEU A 26 11.52 -9.14 -5.17
N ILE A 27 10.21 -9.39 -5.12
CA ILE A 27 9.63 -10.74 -5.03
C ILE A 27 9.16 -11.23 -6.40
N CYS A 28 8.27 -10.49 -7.07
CA CYS A 28 7.65 -10.92 -8.32
C CYS A 28 8.27 -10.31 -9.58
N PHE A 29 9.26 -9.43 -9.45
CA PHE A 29 9.99 -8.76 -10.53
C PHE A 29 9.15 -7.88 -11.47
N LYS A 30 7.84 -7.79 -11.27
CA LYS A 30 6.96 -6.89 -12.02
C LYS A 30 7.22 -5.43 -11.63
N SER A 31 7.27 -4.56 -12.63
CA SER A 31 7.31 -3.11 -12.41
C SER A 31 6.02 -2.63 -11.80
N LYS A 32 6.12 -1.91 -10.67
CA LYS A 32 4.98 -1.35 -9.96
C LYS A 32 5.26 0.12 -9.64
N LYS A 33 4.20 0.92 -9.73
CA LYS A 33 4.18 2.35 -9.38
C LYS A 33 3.21 2.54 -8.23
N GLY A 34 3.55 3.44 -7.32
CA GLY A 34 2.67 3.91 -6.26
C GLY A 34 3.24 3.63 -4.87
N SER A 35 2.36 3.74 -3.88
CA SER A 35 2.69 3.43 -2.48
C SER A 35 2.90 1.94 -2.27
N GLN A 36 4.07 1.56 -1.76
CA GLN A 36 4.44 0.17 -1.51
C GLN A 36 5.55 0.06 -0.46
N TYR A 37 5.86 -1.16 -0.03
CA TYR A 37 7.00 -1.40 0.83
C TYR A 37 8.32 -1.16 0.11
N TYR A 38 9.31 -0.66 0.85
CA TYR A 38 10.66 -0.39 0.39
C TYR A 38 11.66 -0.97 1.38
N CYS A 39 12.58 -1.77 0.87
CA CYS A 39 13.74 -2.23 1.61
C CYS A 39 14.88 -1.24 1.40
N THR A 40 15.27 -0.49 2.44
CA THR A 40 16.36 0.48 2.35
C THR A 40 17.70 -0.19 2.07
N GLU A 41 17.92 -1.40 2.59
CA GLU A 41 19.16 -2.15 2.44
C GLU A 41 19.31 -2.74 1.04
N CYS A 42 18.25 -3.33 0.49
CA CYS A 42 18.24 -3.86 -0.88
C CYS A 42 18.00 -2.76 -1.93
N LYS A 43 17.65 -1.54 -1.50
CA LYS A 43 17.24 -0.41 -2.36
C LYS A 43 16.12 -0.78 -3.35
N GLN A 44 15.24 -1.70 -2.95
CA GLN A 44 14.22 -2.27 -3.83
C GLN A 44 12.85 -2.33 -3.14
N GLY A 45 11.80 -2.38 -3.94
CA GLY A 45 10.42 -2.28 -3.51
C GLY A 45 9.77 -3.64 -3.43
N VAL A 46 8.75 -3.76 -2.60
CA VAL A 46 7.90 -4.95 -2.53
C VAL A 46 6.47 -4.49 -2.75
N CYS A 47 5.85 -4.99 -3.81
CA CYS A 47 4.50 -4.56 -4.18
C CYS A 47 3.43 -5.08 -3.23
N ASN A 48 2.30 -4.39 -3.21
CA ASN A 48 1.18 -4.70 -2.32
C ASN A 48 0.51 -6.05 -2.60
N GLU A 49 0.71 -6.62 -3.79
CA GLU A 49 0.27 -7.97 -4.13
C GLU A 49 1.12 -9.06 -3.44
N CYS A 50 2.43 -8.81 -3.28
CA CYS A 50 3.34 -9.76 -2.65
C CYS A 50 3.33 -9.64 -1.13
N ILE A 51 3.25 -8.41 -0.61
CA ILE A 51 3.09 -8.14 0.81
C ILE A 51 2.04 -7.05 0.96
N LYS A 52 0.84 -7.43 1.40
CA LYS A 52 -0.23 -6.48 1.67
C LYS A 52 0.18 -5.57 2.84
N PRO A 53 -0.10 -4.25 2.78
CA PRO A 53 0.01 -3.41 3.96
C PRO A 53 -0.95 -3.90 5.06
N PRO A 54 -0.58 -3.73 6.34
CA PRO A 54 -1.51 -3.90 7.44
C PRO A 54 -2.47 -2.71 7.40
N LEU A 55 -3.58 -2.92 6.71
CA LEU A 55 -4.72 -2.01 6.74
C LEU A 55 -5.54 -2.40 7.96
N ASP A 56 -5.67 -1.51 8.93
CA ASP A 56 -6.65 -1.66 10.02
C ASP A 56 -8.00 -1.03 9.65
N GLY A 57 -8.24 -0.83 8.35
CA GLY A 57 -9.40 -0.16 7.79
C GLY A 57 -9.42 1.37 8.01
N PHE A 58 -8.52 1.95 8.80
CA PHE A 58 -8.51 3.39 9.09
C PHE A 58 -7.17 4.05 8.82
N TYR A 59 -6.09 3.28 8.71
CA TYR A 59 -4.73 3.73 8.50
C TYR A 59 -4.07 2.99 7.34
N CYS A 60 -3.24 3.69 6.57
CA CYS A 60 -2.44 3.08 5.51
C CYS A 60 -1.18 2.42 6.07
N GLY A 61 -0.39 1.73 5.23
CA GLY A 61 0.86 1.09 5.65
C GLY A 61 1.92 2.05 6.23
N GLY A 62 1.79 3.37 5.98
CA GLY A 62 2.59 4.42 6.60
C GLY A 62 2.07 4.93 7.94
N ASN A 63 1.02 4.30 8.49
CA ASN A 63 0.32 4.72 9.70
C ASN A 63 -0.30 6.13 9.61
N HIS A 64 -0.76 6.52 8.43
CA HIS A 64 -1.51 7.76 8.23
C HIS A 64 -3.00 7.46 8.16
N ARG A 65 -3.81 8.28 8.83
CA ARG A 65 -5.27 8.16 8.80
C ARG A 65 -5.79 8.33 7.37
N MET A 66 -6.66 7.42 6.96
CA MET A 66 -7.34 7.43 5.67
C MET A 66 -8.65 8.20 5.79
N GLN A 67 -9.05 8.87 4.72
CA GLN A 67 -10.28 9.65 4.63
C GLN A 67 -11.17 9.04 3.54
N PHE A 68 -12.47 8.91 3.82
CA PHE A 68 -13.41 8.55 2.77
C PHE A 68 -13.57 9.72 1.81
N MET A 69 -13.44 9.43 0.52
CA MET A 69 -13.50 10.39 -0.56
C MET A 69 -14.44 9.85 -1.63
N SER A 70 -15.38 10.68 -2.08
CA SER A 70 -16.30 10.38 -3.18
C SER A 70 -16.02 11.30 -4.37
N ASN A 71 -16.58 10.94 -5.54
CA ASN A 71 -16.42 11.70 -6.79
C ASN A 71 -14.96 11.79 -7.24
N LEU A 72 -14.27 10.64 -7.27
CA LEU A 72 -12.89 10.49 -7.74
C LEU A 72 -12.87 9.96 -9.18
N PRO A 73 -13.07 10.80 -10.21
CA PRO A 73 -12.97 10.35 -11.60
C PRO A 73 -11.52 9.95 -11.92
N HIS A 74 -11.35 8.85 -12.67
CA HIS A 74 -10.05 8.35 -13.13
C HIS A 74 -9.10 7.78 -12.05
N HIS A 75 -9.60 7.56 -10.82
CA HIS A 75 -8.82 6.86 -9.79
C HIS A 75 -8.94 5.33 -9.92
N SER A 76 -7.92 4.63 -9.42
CA SER A 76 -7.90 3.17 -9.32
C SER A 76 -7.43 2.76 -7.93
N CYS A 77 -7.92 1.61 -7.45
CA CYS A 77 -7.51 1.08 -6.16
C CYS A 77 -6.04 0.60 -6.21
N ASP A 78 -5.19 1.10 -5.32
CA ASP A 78 -3.77 0.74 -5.24
C ASP A 78 -3.50 -0.70 -4.80
N LEU A 79 -4.53 -1.41 -4.33
CA LEU A 79 -4.44 -2.83 -3.98
C LEU A 79 -4.90 -3.77 -5.09
N CYS A 80 -6.07 -3.53 -5.68
CA CYS A 80 -6.65 -4.44 -6.68
C CYS A 80 -6.61 -3.92 -8.12
N GLY A 81 -6.22 -2.66 -8.33
CA GLY A 81 -6.13 -2.02 -9.65
C GLY A 81 -7.46 -1.69 -10.30
N LYS A 82 -8.61 -2.01 -9.68
CA LYS A 82 -9.93 -1.69 -10.22
C LYS A 82 -10.16 -0.19 -10.21
N SER A 83 -10.79 0.34 -11.26
CA SER A 83 -11.26 1.72 -11.29
C SER A 83 -12.29 1.96 -10.19
N ILE A 84 -12.20 3.13 -9.55
CA ILE A 84 -13.05 3.51 -8.41
C ILE A 84 -13.54 4.94 -8.57
N SER A 85 -14.76 5.21 -8.11
CA SER A 85 -15.34 6.56 -7.99
C SER A 85 -15.39 7.04 -6.54
N GLN A 86 -15.14 6.13 -5.59
CA GLN A 86 -15.08 6.37 -4.16
C GLN A 86 -13.93 5.54 -3.57
N ALA A 87 -13.21 6.11 -2.61
CA ALA A 87 -12.05 5.49 -2.01
C ALA A 87 -11.90 5.86 -0.55
N TYR A 88 -11.19 5.02 0.18
CA TYR A 88 -10.48 5.45 1.37
C TYR A 88 -9.09 5.89 0.92
N SER A 89 -8.82 7.18 1.07
CA SER A 89 -7.63 7.83 0.54
C SER A 89 -6.70 8.26 1.66
N CYS A 90 -5.43 7.90 1.55
CA CYS A 90 -4.35 8.52 2.30
C CYS A 90 -3.68 9.58 1.43
N ARG A 91 -3.91 10.85 1.72
CA ARG A 91 -3.33 11.97 0.96
C ARG A 91 -1.82 12.12 1.15
N ALA A 92 -1.29 11.69 2.30
CA ALA A 92 0.15 11.72 2.54
C ALA A 92 0.93 10.68 1.72
N CYS A 93 0.28 9.58 1.35
CA CYS A 93 0.92 8.49 0.62
C CYS A 93 0.49 8.39 -0.84
N ASP A 94 -0.51 9.16 -1.26
CA ASP A 94 -1.22 8.93 -2.52
C ASP A 94 -1.63 7.46 -2.64
N PHE A 95 -2.41 7.01 -1.65
CA PHE A 95 -2.84 5.61 -1.52
C PHE A 95 -4.35 5.54 -1.36
N ASP A 96 -5.02 5.09 -2.41
CA ASP A 96 -6.47 4.99 -2.57
C ASP A 96 -6.89 3.52 -2.59
N ILE A 97 -7.77 3.11 -1.68
CA ILE A 97 -8.33 1.75 -1.66
C ILE A 97 -9.85 1.77 -1.78
N CYS A 98 -10.39 0.79 -2.50
CA CYS A 98 -11.83 0.58 -2.55
C CYS A 98 -12.36 0.01 -1.22
N GLU A 99 -13.67 0.12 -1.01
CA GLU A 99 -14.35 -0.43 0.16
C GLU A 99 -14.07 -1.93 0.36
N ASN A 100 -14.06 -2.73 -0.71
CA ASN A 100 -13.77 -4.16 -0.63
C ASN A 100 -12.33 -4.46 -0.17
N CYS A 101 -11.36 -3.61 -0.53
CA CYS A 101 -9.98 -3.77 -0.11
C CYS A 101 -9.72 -3.21 1.29
N ARG A 102 -10.63 -2.37 1.81
CA ARG A 102 -10.60 -1.88 3.18
C ARG A 102 -11.03 -2.96 4.18
N GLN A 103 -12.04 -3.76 3.83
CA GLN A 103 -12.66 -4.76 4.70
C GLN A 103 -11.91 -6.10 4.71
N LEU A 104 -10.58 -6.12 4.64
CA LEU A 104 -9.83 -7.38 4.72
C LEU A 104 -9.79 -7.90 6.18
N ASP A 105 -10.93 -8.44 6.63
CA ASP A 105 -11.05 -9.40 7.73
C ASP A 105 -11.86 -10.60 7.23
N ASP A 106 -11.15 -11.68 6.90
CA ASP A 106 -11.42 -13.08 7.32
C ASP A 106 -10.22 -13.98 6.92
#